data_AF-A0A2T1LRZ5-F1
#
_entry.id   AF-A0A2T1LRZ5-F1
#
_cell.length_a   1.000
_cell.length_b   1.000
_cell.length_c   1.000
_cell.angle_alpha   90.00
_cell.angle_beta   90.00
_cell.angle_gamma   90.00
#
_symmetry.space_group_name_H-M   'P 1'
#
loop_
_entity.id
_entity.type
_entity.pdbx_description
1 polymer ?
#
loop_
_entity_poly.entity_id
_entity_poly.type
_entity_poly.pdbx_seq_one_letter_code
_entity_poly.pdbx_strand_id
1 'polypeptide(L)'
;MTAKIWSFASYNLWSLFSPPIGQEIWHCDHKRGFIKAKKNDAIVQELMAQDTSWQRIGLLGQQGVYEFHQDRDLLCSSYGVEQVAKILQLHQETVEIATRVIEILKNYYENPILRGKDIIKLSRGDEGYPEPILIQQGNYQFNLYAAIDCIFRELDGTLHILDFKTGKTDFDRRQGLVYLLAVQYLYPKQPAIASFYNLETNKWSEHITANPNQLKAIQTELVKIAKQHQQELWRYRKNPAEFNQIYPSNPGINCLYCQFKSICKFFISEVSA
;
A
#
# COMPACT_ATOMS: atom_id res chain seq x y z
N MET A 1 6.81 3.47 -32.74
CA MET A 1 5.69 3.74 -31.81
C MET A 1 6.27 4.16 -30.46
N THR A 2 6.19 5.44 -30.10
CA THR A 2 6.60 5.91 -28.77
C THR A 2 5.63 5.35 -27.75
N ALA A 3 6.04 4.32 -27.00
CA ALA A 3 5.28 3.84 -25.86
C ALA A 3 4.97 5.05 -24.98
N LYS A 4 3.70 5.40 -24.82
CA LYS A 4 3.24 6.53 -24.01
C LYS A 4 3.72 6.27 -22.58
N ILE A 5 4.82 6.91 -22.18
CA ILE A 5 5.35 6.79 -20.83
C ILE A 5 4.51 7.73 -19.98
N TRP A 6 3.62 7.15 -19.18
CA TRP A 6 2.86 7.90 -18.19
C TRP A 6 3.75 8.11 -16.97
N SER A 7 4.01 9.38 -16.67
CA SER A 7 4.71 9.77 -15.47
C SER A 7 3.82 9.58 -14.26
N PHE A 8 4.24 8.74 -13.31
CA PHE A 8 3.48 8.51 -12.09
C PHE A 8 4.39 8.32 -10.88
N ALA A 9 3.81 8.56 -9.71
CA ALA A 9 4.40 8.19 -8.43
C ALA A 9 3.32 7.69 -7.46
N SER A 10 3.76 6.91 -6.48
CA SER A 10 2.95 6.46 -5.35
C SER A 10 3.88 6.09 -4.21
N TYR A 11 3.35 5.94 -3.00
CA TYR A 11 4.13 5.37 -1.89
C TYR A 11 4.69 3.98 -2.26
N ASN A 12 3.89 3.12 -2.92
CA ASN A 12 4.36 1.81 -3.37
C ASN A 12 5.52 1.92 -4.37
N LEU A 13 5.50 2.90 -5.28
CA LEU A 13 6.66 3.12 -6.16
C LEU A 13 7.87 3.56 -5.34
N TRP A 14 7.71 4.50 -4.41
CA TRP A 14 8.79 4.96 -3.56
C TRP A 14 9.41 3.84 -2.73
N SER A 15 8.60 3.00 -2.08
CA SER A 15 9.11 1.89 -1.27
C SER A 15 9.91 0.86 -2.08
N LEU A 16 9.69 0.79 -3.40
CA LEU A 16 10.50 -0.01 -4.33
C LEU A 16 11.81 0.67 -4.76
N PHE A 17 11.98 1.97 -4.56
CA PHE A 17 13.23 2.70 -4.83
C PHE A 17 14.07 2.93 -3.58
N SER A 18 13.42 3.01 -2.42
CA SER A 18 14.08 3.34 -1.17
C SER A 18 13.44 2.53 -0.05
N PRO A 19 14.20 1.66 0.63
CA PRO A 19 13.72 0.95 1.80
C PRO A 19 13.51 1.93 2.96
N PRO A 20 12.71 1.56 3.99
CA PRO A 20 12.74 2.27 5.26
C PRO A 20 14.16 2.30 5.84
N ILE A 21 14.48 3.34 6.61
CA ILE A 21 15.79 3.47 7.27
C ILE A 21 16.02 2.27 8.19
N GLY A 22 17.20 1.67 8.12
CA GLY A 22 17.56 0.47 8.87
C GLY A 22 17.09 -0.84 8.22
N GLN A 23 16.38 -0.77 7.08
CA GLN A 23 15.93 -1.93 6.31
C GLN A 23 16.64 -2.05 4.96
N GLU A 24 17.77 -1.37 4.78
CA GLU A 24 18.51 -1.28 3.52
C GLU A 24 18.94 -2.65 3.00
N ILE A 25 19.35 -3.55 3.90
CA ILE A 25 19.77 -4.91 3.58
C ILE A 25 18.67 -5.76 2.94
N TRP A 26 17.39 -5.44 3.20
CA TRP A 26 16.24 -6.18 2.67
C TRP A 26 15.85 -5.74 1.25
N HIS A 27 16.38 -4.59 0.79
CA HIS A 27 16.02 -3.98 -0.47
C HIS A 27 16.68 -4.68 -1.66
N CYS A 28 15.95 -4.84 -2.77
CA CYS A 28 16.49 -5.49 -3.96
C CYS A 28 15.88 -4.87 -5.22
N ASP A 29 16.70 -4.13 -5.98
CA ASP A 29 16.26 -3.51 -7.23
C ASP A 29 15.86 -4.57 -8.27
N HIS A 30 16.47 -5.75 -8.24
CA HIS A 30 16.08 -6.87 -9.10
C HIS A 30 14.61 -7.28 -8.92
N LYS A 31 14.10 -7.27 -7.67
CA LYS A 31 12.68 -7.46 -7.36
C LYS A 31 11.83 -6.34 -7.98
N ARG A 32 12.26 -5.08 -7.87
CA ARG A 32 11.59 -3.95 -8.55
C ARG A 32 11.57 -4.15 -10.07
N GLY A 33 12.66 -4.61 -10.66
CA GLY A 33 12.77 -4.90 -12.09
C GLY A 33 11.72 -5.91 -12.55
N PHE A 34 11.49 -6.99 -11.79
CA PHE A 34 10.39 -7.91 -12.07
C PHE A 34 9.02 -7.22 -12.00
N ILE A 35 8.74 -6.52 -10.90
CA ILE A 35 7.44 -5.87 -10.64
C ILE A 35 7.11 -4.78 -11.67
N LYS A 36 8.12 -4.06 -12.18
CA LYS A 36 7.89 -2.85 -12.99
C LYS A 36 8.27 -2.99 -14.44
N ALA A 37 9.40 -3.63 -14.74
CA ALA A 37 9.92 -3.74 -16.11
C ALA A 37 9.41 -5.00 -16.81
N LYS A 38 9.36 -6.13 -16.09
CA LYS A 38 8.91 -7.44 -16.60
C LYS A 38 7.47 -7.79 -16.22
N LYS A 39 6.66 -6.82 -15.82
CA LYS A 39 5.28 -7.02 -15.35
C LYS A 39 4.33 -7.68 -16.36
N ASN A 40 4.71 -7.71 -17.64
CA ASN A 40 3.94 -8.32 -18.73
C ASN A 40 4.45 -9.72 -19.09
N ASP A 41 5.54 -10.20 -18.46
CA ASP A 41 6.03 -11.56 -18.65
C ASP A 41 5.05 -12.51 -17.95
N ALA A 42 4.57 -13.55 -18.65
CA ALA A 42 3.52 -14.44 -18.14
C ALA A 42 3.85 -15.04 -16.77
N ILE A 43 5.10 -15.51 -16.59
CA ILE A 43 5.55 -16.10 -15.32
C ILE A 43 5.59 -15.05 -14.20
N VAL A 44 5.93 -13.79 -14.51
CA VAL A 44 5.92 -12.69 -13.54
C VAL A 44 4.47 -12.35 -13.16
N GLN A 45 3.55 -12.34 -14.12
CA GLN A 45 2.13 -12.12 -13.84
C GLN A 45 1.53 -13.22 -12.96
N GLU A 46 1.86 -14.48 -13.24
CA GLU A 46 1.43 -15.62 -12.43
C GLU A 46 1.91 -15.51 -10.98
N LEU A 47 3.20 -15.18 -10.78
CA LEU A 47 3.76 -14.97 -9.44
C LEU A 47 3.21 -13.73 -8.73
N MET A 48 2.68 -12.74 -9.46
CA MET A 48 2.08 -11.53 -8.92
C MET A 48 0.57 -11.63 -8.71
N ALA A 49 -0.09 -12.63 -9.32
CA ALA A 49 -1.53 -12.83 -9.21
C ALA A 49 -1.95 -13.45 -7.86
N GLN A 50 -1.00 -14.07 -7.15
CA GLN A 50 -1.25 -14.67 -5.85
C GLN A 50 -0.93 -13.66 -4.74
N ASP A 51 -1.97 -13.25 -4.01
CA ASP A 51 -1.77 -12.54 -2.76
C ASP A 51 -1.01 -13.44 -1.78
N THR A 52 -0.02 -12.86 -1.10
CA THR A 52 0.51 -13.51 0.11
C THR A 52 -0.58 -13.56 1.19
N SER A 53 -0.50 -14.52 2.12
CA SER A 53 -1.45 -14.60 3.24
C SER A 53 -1.62 -13.27 3.97
N TRP A 54 -0.53 -12.51 4.14
CA TRP A 54 -0.53 -11.19 4.77
C TRP A 54 -1.34 -10.14 3.99
N GLN A 55 -1.18 -10.10 2.65
CA GLN A 55 -1.95 -9.20 1.79
C GLN A 55 -3.44 -9.57 1.83
N ARG A 56 -3.74 -10.88 1.75
CA ARG A 56 -5.12 -11.37 1.79
C ARG A 56 -5.81 -11.03 3.12
N ILE A 57 -5.13 -11.22 4.24
CA ILE A 57 -5.64 -10.84 5.58
C ILE A 57 -5.86 -9.33 5.68
N GLY A 58 -4.92 -8.52 5.20
CA GLY A 58 -5.05 -7.06 5.17
C GLY A 58 -6.29 -6.61 4.40
N LEU A 59 -6.46 -7.12 3.18
CA LEU A 59 -7.61 -6.82 2.32
C LEU A 59 -8.92 -7.24 2.97
N LEU A 60 -9.04 -8.49 3.42
CA LEU A 60 -10.27 -8.99 4.06
C LEU A 60 -10.60 -8.22 5.36
N GLY A 61 -9.58 -7.82 6.13
CA GLY A 61 -9.76 -6.98 7.32
C GLY A 61 -10.34 -5.62 6.98
N GLN A 62 -9.82 -4.94 5.96
CA GLN A 62 -10.35 -3.68 5.45
C GLN A 62 -11.77 -3.84 4.89
N GLN A 63 -12.03 -4.89 4.10
CA GLN A 63 -13.36 -5.21 3.62
C GLN A 63 -14.34 -5.40 4.78
N GLY A 64 -13.93 -6.09 5.84
CA GLY A 64 -14.73 -6.24 7.05
C GLY A 64 -15.12 -4.91 7.69
N VAL A 65 -14.16 -4.00 7.84
CA VAL A 65 -14.42 -2.63 8.33
C VAL A 65 -15.40 -1.91 7.40
N TYR A 66 -15.23 -2.04 6.08
CA TYR A 66 -16.15 -1.47 5.10
C TYR A 66 -17.58 -2.00 5.28
N GLU A 67 -17.77 -3.32 5.36
CA GLU A 67 -19.11 -3.93 5.51
C GLU A 67 -19.81 -3.48 6.79
N PHE A 68 -19.10 -3.40 7.92
CA PHE A 68 -19.64 -2.87 9.19
C PHE A 68 -20.19 -1.45 9.09
N HIS A 69 -19.74 -0.66 8.11
CA HIS A 69 -20.16 0.73 7.90
C HIS A 69 -21.10 0.90 6.71
N GLN A 70 -21.34 -0.15 5.90
CA GLN A 70 -22.41 -0.17 4.90
C GLN A 70 -23.77 -0.43 5.54
N ASP A 71 -23.83 -1.30 6.54
CA ASP A 71 -25.03 -1.61 7.30
C ASP A 71 -24.78 -1.39 8.80
N ARG A 72 -25.43 -0.37 9.36
CA ARG A 72 -25.28 0.02 10.76
C ARG A 72 -25.74 -1.07 11.73
N ASP A 73 -26.67 -1.93 11.32
CA ASP A 73 -27.17 -3.00 12.17
C ASP A 73 -26.09 -4.07 12.43
N LEU A 74 -25.10 -4.21 11.55
CA LEU A 74 -23.98 -5.12 11.74
C LEU A 74 -23.10 -4.76 12.94
N LEU A 75 -23.03 -3.48 13.31
CA LEU A 75 -22.29 -3.04 14.50
C LEU A 75 -23.13 -3.08 15.80
N CYS A 76 -24.43 -3.34 15.69
CA CYS A 76 -25.35 -3.39 16.83
C CYS A 76 -25.92 -4.79 17.09
N SER A 77 -25.82 -5.69 16.11
CA SER A 77 -26.31 -7.07 16.19
C SER A 77 -25.31 -7.98 16.89
N SER A 78 -25.81 -8.83 17.79
CA SER A 78 -25.03 -9.90 18.44
C SER A 78 -24.40 -10.90 17.46
N TYR A 79 -24.86 -10.91 16.19
CA TYR A 79 -24.34 -11.76 15.12
C TYR A 79 -23.62 -10.96 14.01
N GLY A 80 -23.23 -9.72 14.30
CA GLY A 80 -22.61 -8.81 13.32
C GLY A 80 -21.35 -9.40 12.68
N VAL A 81 -20.46 -9.95 13.51
CA VAL A 81 -19.20 -10.57 13.08
C VAL A 81 -19.47 -11.77 12.17
N GLU A 82 -20.40 -12.65 12.53
CA GLU A 82 -20.74 -13.84 11.74
C GLU A 82 -21.37 -13.47 10.39
N GLN A 83 -22.16 -12.39 10.35
CA GLN A 83 -22.73 -11.90 9.11
C GLN A 83 -21.66 -11.32 8.18
N VAL A 84 -20.75 -10.49 8.71
CA VAL A 84 -19.61 -9.98 7.92
C VAL A 84 -18.72 -11.13 7.43
N ALA A 85 -18.41 -12.11 8.29
CA ALA A 85 -17.63 -13.30 7.89
C ALA A 85 -18.29 -14.09 6.73
N LYS A 86 -19.63 -14.14 6.69
CA LYS A 86 -20.37 -14.72 5.57
C LYS A 86 -20.30 -13.87 4.30
N ILE A 87 -20.44 -12.55 4.41
CA ILE A 87 -20.31 -11.62 3.28
C ILE A 87 -18.93 -11.74 2.63
N LEU A 88 -17.88 -11.83 3.46
CA LEU A 88 -16.50 -12.01 3.03
C LEU A 88 -16.15 -13.44 2.59
N GLN A 89 -17.10 -14.38 2.68
CA GLN A 89 -16.93 -15.78 2.30
C GLN A 89 -15.72 -16.47 2.96
N LEU A 90 -15.44 -16.17 4.24
CA LEU A 90 -14.24 -16.69 4.94
C LEU A 90 -14.16 -18.22 5.02
N HIS A 91 -15.26 -18.93 4.77
CA HIS A 91 -15.30 -20.39 4.67
C HIS A 91 -14.55 -20.95 3.44
N GLN A 92 -14.25 -20.12 2.44
CA GLN A 92 -13.48 -20.48 1.24
C GLN A 92 -11.99 -20.20 1.41
N GLU A 93 -11.60 -19.48 2.46
CA GLU A 93 -10.21 -19.16 2.76
C GLU A 93 -9.51 -20.31 3.49
N THR A 94 -8.18 -20.25 3.57
CA THR A 94 -7.43 -21.18 4.43
C THR A 94 -7.77 -20.93 5.90
N VAL A 95 -7.64 -21.97 6.73
CA VAL A 95 -7.94 -21.88 8.18
C VAL A 95 -7.16 -20.74 8.83
N GLU A 96 -5.88 -20.56 8.48
CA GLU A 96 -5.04 -19.48 9.00
C GLU A 96 -5.60 -18.10 8.68
N ILE A 97 -5.97 -17.85 7.42
CA ILE A 97 -6.52 -16.57 6.96
C ILE A 97 -7.87 -16.32 7.63
N ALA A 98 -8.76 -17.31 7.59
CA ALA A 98 -10.11 -17.20 8.15
C ALA A 98 -10.07 -16.89 9.66
N THR A 99 -9.26 -17.60 10.44
CA THR A 99 -9.12 -17.38 11.89
C THR A 99 -8.64 -15.97 12.19
N ARG A 100 -7.57 -15.51 11.52
CA ARG A 100 -7.01 -14.17 11.77
C ARG A 100 -7.96 -13.05 11.34
N VAL A 101 -8.67 -13.22 10.24
CA VAL A 101 -9.67 -12.23 9.81
C VAL A 101 -10.85 -12.20 10.79
N ILE A 102 -11.34 -13.35 11.27
CA ILE A 102 -12.40 -13.38 12.30
C ILE A 102 -11.96 -12.62 13.56
N GLU A 103 -10.71 -12.78 14.01
CA GLU A 103 -10.16 -12.01 15.13
C GLU A 103 -10.15 -10.50 14.85
N ILE A 104 -9.73 -10.07 13.66
CA ILE A 104 -9.81 -8.67 13.21
C ILE A 104 -11.26 -8.15 13.28
N LEU A 105 -12.23 -8.93 12.76
CA LEU A 105 -13.64 -8.53 12.77
C LEU A 105 -14.17 -8.35 14.19
N LYS A 106 -13.82 -9.27 15.10
CA LYS A 106 -14.18 -9.19 16.53
C LYS A 106 -13.57 -7.96 17.19
N ASN A 107 -12.27 -7.76 17.01
CA ASN A 107 -11.55 -6.60 17.53
C ASN A 107 -12.19 -5.28 17.11
N TYR A 108 -12.53 -5.15 15.82
CA TYR A 108 -13.17 -3.95 15.31
C TYR A 108 -14.62 -3.81 15.80
N TYR A 109 -15.37 -4.91 15.88
CA TYR A 109 -16.73 -4.92 16.40
C TYR A 109 -16.79 -4.46 17.87
N GLU A 110 -15.83 -4.90 18.69
CA GLU A 110 -15.70 -4.51 20.10
C GLU A 110 -15.26 -3.05 20.27
N ASN A 111 -14.39 -2.55 19.37
CA ASN A 111 -13.91 -1.17 19.39
C ASN A 111 -14.02 -0.51 18.00
N PRO A 112 -15.24 -0.10 17.57
CA PRO A 112 -15.48 0.40 16.23
C PRO A 112 -15.03 1.85 16.11
N ILE A 113 -13.74 2.05 15.83
CA ILE A 113 -13.08 3.37 15.87
C ILE A 113 -13.68 4.43 14.92
N LEU A 114 -14.40 4.02 13.87
CA LEU A 114 -15.10 4.94 12.97
C LEU A 114 -16.56 5.22 13.38
N ARG A 115 -17.08 4.60 14.45
CA ARG A 115 -18.47 4.80 14.89
C ARG A 115 -18.70 6.28 15.22
N GLY A 116 -19.72 6.86 14.59
CA GLY A 116 -20.10 8.26 14.80
C GLY A 116 -19.17 9.29 14.13
N LYS A 117 -18.18 8.86 13.34
CA LYS A 117 -17.35 9.76 12.55
C LYS A 117 -18.09 10.20 11.27
N ASP A 118 -17.79 11.42 10.81
CA ASP A 118 -18.26 11.93 9.51
C ASP A 118 -17.35 11.38 8.40
N ILE A 119 -17.66 10.18 7.91
CA ILE A 119 -16.87 9.46 6.90
C ILE A 119 -17.07 10.11 5.53
N ILE A 120 -16.00 10.66 4.96
CA ILE A 120 -15.96 11.24 3.61
C ILE A 120 -15.65 10.16 2.57
N LYS A 121 -14.74 9.25 2.91
CA LYS A 121 -14.35 8.11 2.08
C LYS A 121 -14.08 6.90 2.98
N LEU A 122 -14.57 5.74 2.58
CA LEU A 122 -14.17 4.44 3.11
C LEU A 122 -14.04 3.48 1.93
N SER A 123 -12.83 3.00 1.69
CA SER A 123 -12.50 2.06 0.62
C SER A 123 -12.63 0.63 1.12
N ARG A 124 -13.25 -0.22 0.31
CA ARG A 124 -13.34 -1.66 0.49
C ARG A 124 -12.01 -2.36 0.19
N GLY A 125 -11.17 -1.79 -0.68
CA GLY A 125 -9.84 -2.28 -1.01
C GLY A 125 -9.78 -3.09 -2.32
N ASP A 126 -10.93 -3.36 -2.95
CA ASP A 126 -11.06 -4.11 -4.21
C ASP A 126 -11.56 -3.24 -5.38
N GLU A 127 -11.61 -1.91 -5.22
CA GLU A 127 -12.11 -0.98 -6.26
C GLU A 127 -11.14 -0.73 -7.41
N GLY A 128 -9.96 -1.35 -7.40
CA GLY A 128 -8.92 -1.19 -8.40
C GLY A 128 -8.00 0.00 -8.13
N TYR A 129 -7.51 0.65 -9.20
CA TYR A 129 -6.55 1.75 -9.06
C TYR A 129 -7.27 3.03 -8.62
N PRO A 130 -6.73 3.79 -7.64
CA PRO A 130 -7.30 5.07 -7.27
C PRO A 130 -7.21 6.05 -8.44
N GLU A 131 -8.15 6.99 -8.50
CA GLU A 131 -8.11 8.08 -9.48
C GLU A 131 -6.79 8.86 -9.38
N PRO A 132 -6.14 9.19 -10.51
CA PRO A 132 -4.88 9.90 -10.51
C PRO A 132 -5.06 11.36 -10.08
N ILE A 133 -4.20 11.82 -9.17
CA ILE A 133 -4.11 13.23 -8.81
C ILE A 133 -2.98 13.85 -9.63
N LEU A 134 -3.30 14.79 -10.52
CA LEU A 134 -2.28 15.47 -11.31
C LEU A 134 -1.47 16.42 -10.43
N ILE A 135 -0.19 16.14 -10.25
CA ILE A 135 0.74 16.97 -9.49
C ILE A 135 1.65 17.73 -10.46
N GLN A 136 1.86 19.02 -10.19
CA GLN A 136 2.73 19.89 -10.97
C GLN A 136 3.89 20.45 -10.13
N GLN A 137 5.12 20.26 -10.60
CA GLN A 137 6.33 20.89 -10.05
C GLN A 137 7.10 21.60 -11.16
N GLY A 138 6.95 22.92 -11.23
CA GLY A 138 7.46 23.70 -12.37
C GLY A 138 6.85 23.21 -13.68
N ASN A 139 7.70 22.78 -14.61
CA ASN A 139 7.29 22.26 -15.93
C ASN A 139 7.09 20.74 -15.95
N TYR A 140 7.28 20.04 -14.82
CA TYR A 140 7.13 18.60 -14.74
C TYR A 140 5.78 18.23 -14.12
N GLN A 141 5.07 17.31 -14.76
CA GLN A 141 3.80 16.77 -14.32
C GLN A 141 3.87 15.25 -14.13
N PHE A 142 3.14 14.75 -13.14
CA PHE A 142 2.98 13.32 -12.91
C PHE A 142 1.66 13.02 -12.23
N ASN A 143 1.17 11.79 -12.42
CA ASN A 143 0.01 11.27 -11.71
C ASN A 143 0.44 10.71 -10.35
N LEU A 144 -0.07 11.28 -9.27
CA LEU A 144 0.04 10.69 -7.94
C LEU A 144 -1.12 9.71 -7.73
N TYR A 145 -0.77 8.47 -7.40
CA TYR A 145 -1.74 7.44 -6.97
C TYR A 145 -1.61 7.22 -5.46
N ALA A 146 -2.73 7.38 -4.75
CA ALA A 146 -2.83 7.19 -3.31
C ALA A 146 -4.06 6.34 -2.97
N ALA A 147 -3.83 5.08 -2.62
CA ALA A 147 -4.89 4.18 -2.16
C ALA A 147 -5.15 4.43 -0.68
N ILE A 148 -5.99 5.42 -0.39
CA ILE A 148 -6.37 5.79 0.98
C ILE A 148 -7.56 4.95 1.42
N ASP A 149 -7.44 4.24 2.54
CA ASP A 149 -8.49 3.38 3.08
C ASP A 149 -9.66 4.18 3.64
N CYS A 150 -9.40 5.20 4.44
CA CYS A 150 -10.45 6.03 5.01
C CYS A 150 -10.05 7.51 5.12
N ILE A 151 -11.01 8.39 4.84
CA ILE A 151 -10.95 9.81 5.19
C ILE A 151 -12.23 10.11 5.94
N PHE A 152 -12.11 10.67 7.14
CA PHE A 152 -13.24 11.19 7.89
C PHE A 152 -12.93 12.57 8.45
N ARG A 153 -13.98 13.32 8.79
CA ARG A 153 -13.88 14.66 9.37
C ARG A 153 -14.02 14.58 10.88
N GLU A 154 -13.10 15.24 11.58
CA GLU A 154 -13.20 15.48 13.02
C GLU A 154 -14.13 16.68 13.32
N LEU A 155 -14.53 16.83 14.58
CA LEU A 155 -15.48 17.89 14.99
C LEU A 155 -14.95 19.32 14.74
N ASP A 156 -13.64 19.50 14.74
CA ASP A 156 -12.98 20.79 14.45
C ASP A 156 -12.85 21.08 12.94
N GLY A 157 -13.35 20.17 12.10
CA GLY A 157 -13.27 20.27 10.64
C GLY A 157 -12.00 19.69 10.02
N THR A 158 -11.05 19.20 10.82
CA THR A 158 -9.83 18.55 10.34
C THR A 158 -10.15 17.22 9.64
N LEU A 159 -9.49 16.99 8.50
CA LEU A 159 -9.55 15.70 7.81
C LEU A 159 -8.57 14.72 8.44
N HIS A 160 -9.09 13.59 8.92
CA HIS A 160 -8.29 12.48 9.40
C HIS A 160 -8.20 11.42 8.30
N ILE A 161 -6.99 11.21 7.80
CA ILE A 161 -6.64 10.15 6.86
C ILE A 161 -6.23 8.93 7.69
N LEU A 162 -6.98 7.84 7.55
CA LEU A 162 -6.72 6.60 8.26
C LEU A 162 -6.39 5.49 7.26
N ASP A 163 -5.32 4.77 7.55
CA ASP A 163 -4.88 3.59 6.82
C ASP A 163 -4.83 2.38 7.76
N PHE A 164 -5.52 1.31 7.37
CA PHE A 164 -5.67 0.12 8.17
C PHE A 164 -4.46 -0.79 7.98
N LYS A 165 -3.94 -1.29 9.10
CA LYS A 165 -2.78 -2.16 9.13
C LYS A 165 -3.11 -3.50 9.77
N THR A 166 -2.38 -4.53 9.36
CA THR A 166 -2.41 -5.87 9.94
C THR A 166 -0.98 -6.34 10.22
N GLY A 167 -0.83 -7.42 10.99
CA GLY A 167 0.47 -7.94 11.40
C GLY A 167 1.24 -7.04 12.38
N LYS A 168 2.55 -7.23 12.46
CA LYS A 168 3.45 -6.60 13.47
C LYS A 168 4.45 -5.62 12.88
N THR A 169 4.35 -5.30 11.60
CA THR A 169 5.33 -4.45 10.93
C THR A 169 5.17 -2.99 11.36
N ASP A 170 6.30 -2.31 11.58
CA ASP A 170 6.31 -0.89 11.90
C ASP A 170 5.67 -0.05 10.78
N PHE A 171 5.06 1.05 11.19
CA PHE A 171 4.42 1.97 10.28
C PHE A 171 5.44 2.80 9.50
N ASP A 172 5.41 2.73 8.17
CA ASP A 172 6.23 3.60 7.34
C ASP A 172 5.60 4.99 7.23
N ARG A 173 6.17 5.95 7.97
CA ARG A 173 5.72 7.35 8.00
C ARG A 173 5.67 8.00 6.60
N ARG A 174 6.45 7.52 5.63
CA ARG A 174 6.45 8.03 4.25
C ARG A 174 5.08 7.85 3.59
N GLN A 175 4.37 6.75 3.89
CA GLN A 175 3.03 6.52 3.37
C GLN A 175 2.05 7.60 3.84
N GLY A 176 2.04 7.91 5.14
CA GLY A 176 1.22 8.98 5.70
C GLY A 176 1.54 10.35 5.10
N LEU A 177 2.82 10.65 4.86
CA LEU A 177 3.24 11.89 4.20
C LEU A 177 2.77 11.98 2.73
N VAL A 178 2.77 10.87 2.00
CA VAL A 178 2.21 10.81 0.64
C VAL A 178 0.70 11.04 0.66
N TYR A 179 -0.02 10.52 1.65
CA TYR A 179 -1.45 10.77 1.78
C TYR A 179 -1.77 12.22 2.15
N LEU A 180 -0.98 12.84 3.05
CA LEU A 180 -1.13 14.26 3.35
C LEU A 180 -0.92 15.12 2.11
N LEU A 181 0.07 14.78 1.27
CA LEU A 181 0.23 15.45 -0.03
C LEU A 181 -0.99 15.23 -0.93
N ALA A 182 -1.50 14.01 -1.06
CA ALA A 182 -2.68 13.73 -1.87
C ALA A 182 -3.91 14.53 -1.41
N VAL A 183 -4.19 14.56 -0.10
CA VAL A 183 -5.31 15.29 0.49
C VAL A 183 -5.15 16.80 0.38
N GLN A 184 -3.92 17.34 0.40
CA GLN A 184 -3.69 18.76 0.12
C GLN A 184 -4.17 19.16 -1.28
N TYR A 185 -4.05 18.28 -2.28
CA TYR A 185 -4.52 18.55 -3.64
C TYR A 185 -6.03 18.34 -3.79
N LEU A 186 -6.59 17.31 -3.13
CA LEU A 186 -8.02 17.02 -3.18
C LEU A 186 -8.86 18.00 -2.35
N TYR A 187 -8.32 18.49 -1.24
CA TYR A 187 -9.02 19.31 -0.24
C TYR A 187 -8.15 20.49 0.24
N PRO A 188 -7.77 21.43 -0.66
CA PRO A 188 -6.71 22.41 -0.41
C PRO A 188 -6.96 23.41 0.73
N LYS A 189 -8.20 23.52 1.22
CA LYS A 189 -8.59 24.45 2.29
C LYS A 189 -8.78 23.79 3.65
N GLN A 190 -8.59 22.47 3.74
CA GLN A 190 -8.85 21.71 4.96
C GLN A 190 -7.54 21.25 5.58
N PRO A 191 -7.33 21.45 6.90
CA PRO A 191 -6.20 20.84 7.58
C PRO A 191 -6.37 19.32 7.56
N ALA A 192 -5.25 18.61 7.51
CA ALA A 192 -5.25 17.16 7.45
C ALA A 192 -4.20 16.55 8.37
N ILE A 193 -4.55 15.43 8.99
CA ILE A 193 -3.65 14.55 9.74
C ILE A 193 -3.74 13.14 9.15
N ALA A 194 -2.67 12.38 9.23
CA ALA A 194 -2.67 10.97 8.86
C ALA A 194 -2.31 10.10 10.06
N SER A 195 -2.89 8.91 10.14
CA SER A 195 -2.51 7.90 11.12
C SER A 195 -2.76 6.50 10.58
N PHE A 196 -2.22 5.52 11.30
CA PHE A 196 -2.44 4.11 11.04
C PHE A 196 -3.18 3.48 12.20
N TYR A 197 -4.07 2.55 11.91
CA TYR A 197 -4.72 1.72 12.93
C TYR A 197 -4.51 0.26 12.63
N ASN A 198 -3.91 -0.46 13.57
CA ASN A 198 -3.66 -1.88 13.43
C ASN A 198 -4.88 -2.68 13.92
N LEU A 199 -5.56 -3.33 12.99
CA LEU A 199 -6.80 -4.08 13.22
C LEU A 199 -6.60 -5.36 14.06
N GLU A 200 -5.39 -5.91 14.11
CA GLU A 200 -5.08 -7.10 14.92
C GLU A 200 -4.76 -6.74 16.37
N THR A 201 -4.17 -5.57 16.60
CA THR A 201 -3.67 -5.16 17.93
C THR A 201 -4.45 -4.02 18.56
N ASN A 202 -5.41 -3.43 17.84
CA ASN A 202 -6.18 -2.25 18.25
C ASN A 202 -5.31 -1.03 18.62
N LYS A 203 -4.15 -0.89 17.96
CA LYS A 203 -3.19 0.18 18.23
C LYS A 203 -3.20 1.24 17.14
N TRP A 204 -3.23 2.50 17.58
CA TRP A 204 -2.98 3.66 16.73
C TRP A 204 -1.49 3.94 16.61
N SER A 205 -1.07 4.43 15.45
CA SER A 205 0.17 5.18 15.34
C SER A 205 0.05 6.55 15.99
N GLU A 206 1.18 7.22 16.19
CA GLU A 206 1.16 8.67 16.38
C GLU A 206 0.56 9.38 15.16
N HIS A 207 -0.02 10.56 15.39
CA HIS A 207 -0.50 11.40 14.31
C HIS A 207 0.69 11.93 13.49
N ILE A 208 0.54 11.82 12.17
CA ILE A 208 1.46 12.36 11.19
C ILE A 208 0.88 13.66 10.69
N THR A 209 1.64 14.73 10.87
CA THR A 209 1.39 16.05 10.31
C THR A 209 2.54 16.44 9.39
N ALA A 210 2.27 17.37 8.47
CA ALA A 210 3.29 17.92 7.59
C ALA A 210 3.02 19.41 7.36
N ASN A 211 4.04 20.23 7.53
CA ASN A 211 4.01 21.63 7.12
C ASN A 211 4.24 21.75 5.59
N PRO A 212 4.00 22.93 4.99
CA PRO A 212 4.14 23.12 3.54
C PRO A 212 5.54 22.80 3.00
N ASN A 213 6.60 23.05 3.77
CA ASN A 213 7.97 22.74 3.35
C ASN A 213 8.22 21.23 3.32
N GLN A 214 7.67 20.49 4.29
CA GLN A 214 7.74 19.03 4.32
C GLN A 214 6.99 18.44 3.12
N LEU A 215 5.76 18.91 2.84
CA LEU A 215 4.99 18.43 1.67
C LEU A 215 5.69 18.74 0.34
N LYS A 216 6.33 19.91 0.23
CA LYS A 216 7.15 20.26 -0.94
C LYS A 216 8.39 19.36 -1.10
N ALA A 217 9.03 18.96 0.00
CA ALA A 217 10.14 18.01 -0.03
C ALA A 217 9.66 16.62 -0.49
N ILE A 218 8.53 16.14 0.01
CA ILE A 218 7.90 14.89 -0.42
C ILE A 218 7.55 14.93 -1.90
N GLN A 219 6.93 16.01 -2.37
CA GLN A 219 6.63 16.21 -3.79
C GLN A 219 7.91 16.14 -4.65
N THR A 220 9.01 16.76 -4.19
CA THR A 220 10.30 16.74 -4.89
C THR A 220 10.88 15.32 -4.99
N GLU A 221 10.81 14.54 -3.91
CA GLU A 221 11.28 13.15 -3.92
C GLU A 221 10.42 12.28 -4.84
N LEU A 222 9.09 12.46 -4.83
CA LEU A 222 8.20 11.74 -5.75
C LEU A 222 8.47 12.09 -7.22
N VAL A 223 8.80 13.34 -7.54
CA VAL A 223 9.23 13.74 -8.89
C VAL A 223 10.52 13.03 -9.28
N LYS A 224 11.51 12.99 -8.39
CA LYS A 224 12.78 12.30 -8.64
C LYS A 224 12.56 10.81 -8.91
N ILE A 225 11.74 10.16 -8.09
CA ILE A 225 11.37 8.74 -8.25
C ILE A 225 10.62 8.51 -9.55
N ALA A 226 9.63 9.35 -9.88
CA ALA A 226 8.88 9.25 -11.13
C ALA A 226 9.80 9.37 -12.36
N LYS A 227 10.76 10.30 -12.35
CA LYS A 227 11.75 10.48 -13.43
C LYS A 227 12.68 9.28 -13.54
N GLN A 228 13.26 8.85 -12.42
CA GLN A 228 14.19 7.71 -12.40
C GLN A 228 13.49 6.44 -12.89
N HIS A 229 12.27 6.19 -12.40
CA HIS A 229 11.46 5.06 -12.85
C HIS A 229 11.24 5.03 -14.36
N GLN A 230 10.90 6.17 -14.96
CA GLN A 230 10.72 6.27 -16.40
C GLN A 230 12.01 6.06 -17.18
N GLN A 231 13.13 6.60 -16.70
CA GLN A 231 14.43 6.45 -17.33
C GLN A 231 14.87 4.97 -17.33
N GLU A 232 14.72 4.27 -16.21
CA GLU A 232 15.05 2.84 -16.09
C GLU A 232 14.16 1.96 -16.98
N LEU A 233 12.85 2.23 -17.03
CA LEU A 233 11.95 1.53 -17.95
C LEU A 233 12.32 1.77 -19.41
N TRP A 234 12.68 3.01 -19.76
CA TRP A 234 13.09 3.36 -21.11
C TRP A 234 14.40 2.67 -21.50
N ARG A 235 15.40 2.64 -20.61
CA ARG A 235 16.66 1.92 -20.81
C ARG A 235 16.40 0.43 -21.04
N TYR A 236 15.57 -0.20 -20.19
CA TYR A 236 15.23 -1.61 -20.34
C TYR A 236 14.52 -1.91 -21.66
N ARG A 237 13.55 -1.08 -22.07
CA ARG A 237 12.85 -1.26 -23.36
C ARG A 237 13.78 -1.11 -24.56
N LYS A 238 14.80 -0.26 -24.46
CA LYS A 238 15.82 -0.11 -25.51
C LYS A 238 16.77 -1.30 -25.58
N ASN A 239 17.18 -1.82 -24.43
CA ASN A 239 18.11 -2.94 -24.36
C ASN A 239 17.75 -3.87 -23.19
N PRO A 240 16.89 -4.89 -23.41
CA PRO A 240 16.51 -5.83 -22.36
C PRO A 240 17.68 -6.61 -21.76
N ALA A 241 18.81 -6.74 -22.47
CA ALA A 241 20.02 -7.40 -21.97
C ALA A 241 20.66 -6.64 -20.79
N GLU A 242 20.40 -5.33 -20.64
CA GLU A 242 20.87 -4.51 -19.52
C GLU A 242 20.07 -4.72 -18.23
N PHE A 243 19.10 -5.64 -18.18
CA PHE A 243 18.22 -5.81 -17.02
C PHE A 243 18.96 -5.88 -15.68
N ASN A 244 20.05 -6.65 -15.59
CA ASN A 244 20.82 -6.80 -14.35
C ASN A 244 21.67 -5.55 -14.00
N GLN A 245 21.98 -4.71 -14.99
CA GLN A 245 22.71 -3.46 -14.78
C GLN A 245 21.76 -2.34 -14.34
N ILE A 246 20.53 -2.33 -14.86
CA ILE A 246 19.49 -1.37 -14.48
C ILE A 246 18.88 -1.73 -13.13
N TYR A 247 18.70 -3.03 -12.86
CA TYR A 247 18.09 -3.58 -11.66
C TYR A 247 19.05 -4.57 -10.99
N PRO A 248 20.07 -4.07 -10.26
CA PRO A 248 21.05 -4.92 -9.61
C PRO A 248 20.40 -5.83 -8.56
N SER A 249 20.95 -7.03 -8.42
CA SER A 249 20.54 -7.97 -7.37
C SER A 249 21.19 -7.63 -6.04
N ASN A 250 20.47 -7.91 -4.96
CA ASN A 250 20.97 -7.88 -3.61
C ASN A 250 20.60 -9.22 -2.93
N PRO A 251 21.37 -10.30 -3.19
CA PRO A 251 21.07 -11.61 -2.64
C PRO A 251 21.37 -11.67 -1.13
N GLY A 252 20.53 -12.36 -0.38
CA GLY A 252 20.68 -12.53 1.06
C GLY A 252 19.54 -13.37 1.67
N ILE A 253 19.43 -13.39 2.99
CA ILE A 253 18.39 -14.16 3.71
C ILE A 253 16.95 -13.74 3.32
N ASN A 254 16.78 -12.50 2.86
CA ASN A 254 15.54 -11.98 2.28
C ASN A 254 15.05 -12.76 1.05
N CYS A 255 15.95 -13.43 0.33
CA CYS A 255 15.61 -14.23 -0.84
C CYS A 255 14.71 -15.42 -0.50
N LEU A 256 14.78 -15.97 0.72
CA LEU A 256 13.93 -17.07 1.18
C LEU A 256 12.43 -16.72 1.15
N TYR A 257 12.14 -15.45 1.40
CA TYR A 257 10.80 -14.87 1.46
C TYR A 257 10.41 -14.08 0.20
N CYS A 258 11.27 -14.07 -0.83
CA CYS A 258 11.00 -13.36 -2.06
C CYS A 258 10.04 -14.14 -2.97
N GLN A 259 8.94 -13.52 -3.40
CA GLN A 259 7.96 -14.12 -4.32
C GLN A 259 8.56 -14.53 -5.68
N PHE A 260 9.68 -13.91 -6.09
CA PHE A 260 10.34 -14.20 -7.36
C PHE A 260 11.49 -15.21 -7.23
N LYS A 261 11.62 -15.91 -6.09
CA LYS A 261 12.73 -16.85 -5.85
C LYS A 261 12.83 -17.95 -6.91
N SER A 262 11.70 -18.41 -7.44
CA SER A 262 11.64 -19.47 -8.47
C SER A 262 12.20 -19.04 -9.84
N ILE A 263 12.25 -17.74 -10.12
CA ILE A 263 12.71 -17.20 -11.41
C ILE A 263 13.97 -16.33 -11.32
N CYS A 264 14.43 -16.04 -10.10
CA CYS A 264 15.59 -15.22 -9.86
C CYS A 264 16.86 -16.08 -9.85
N LYS A 265 17.71 -15.95 -10.87
CA LYS A 265 18.99 -16.67 -10.96
C LYS A 265 20.01 -16.32 -9.87
N PHE A 266 19.76 -15.26 -9.11
CA PHE A 266 20.60 -14.83 -7.98
C PHE A 266 20.06 -15.31 -6.63
N PHE A 267 19.01 -16.14 -6.62
CA PHE A 267 18.57 -16.81 -5.42
C PHE A 267 19.70 -17.68 -4.87
N ILE A 268 20.24 -17.32 -3.71
CA ILE A 268 21.17 -18.15 -2.96
C ILE A 268 20.32 -18.95 -2.00
N SER A 269 20.11 -20.24 -2.30
CA SER A 269 19.86 -21.20 -1.23
C SER A 269 21.18 -21.33 -0.50
N GLU A 270 21.27 -20.94 0.77
CA GLU A 270 22.35 -21.49 1.59
C GLU A 270 22.16 -23.00 1.54
N VAL A 271 23.01 -23.68 0.77
CA VAL A 271 23.34 -25.08 1.00
C VAL A 271 24.70 -25.02 1.66
N SER A 272 24.69 -25.13 2.99
CA SER A 272 25.86 -25.44 3.79
C SER A 272 25.33 -26.43 4.83
N ALA A 273 25.43 -27.73 4.56
CA ALA A 273 26.62 -28.60 4.70
C ALA A 273 26.82 -28.99 6.17
#